data_AF-A0A1A9HLN8-F1
#
_entry.id   AF-A0A1A9HLN8-F1
#
_cell.length_a   1.000
_cell.length_b   1.000
_cell.length_c   1.000
_cell.angle_alpha   90.00
_cell.angle_beta   90.00
_cell.angle_gamma   90.00
#
_symmetry.space_group_name_H-M   'P 1'
#
loop_
_entity.id
_entity.type
_entity.pdbx_description
1 polymer ?
#
loop_
_entity_poly.entity_id
_entity_poly.type
_entity_poly.pdbx_seq_one_letter_code
_entity_poly.pdbx_strand_id
1 'polypeptide(L)'
;MAHSPSHASATHQLRPELPADTPPFPTSDTDVDSDDLDSVYGQLVKGVGHEFVTDGNVDELARRAEQDGHPILATELREWKAPC
;
A
#
# COMPACT_ATOMS: atom_id res chain seq x y z
N MET A 1 -20.26 -8.51 -57.81
CA MET A 1 -18.90 -8.33 -57.27
C MET A 1 -18.79 -6.89 -56.78
N ALA A 2 -18.49 -6.73 -55.48
CA ALA A 2 -18.14 -5.52 -54.72
C ALA A 2 -18.97 -4.22 -54.90
N HIS A 3 -19.79 -3.90 -53.87
CA HIS A 3 -20.25 -2.54 -53.58
C HIS A 3 -19.31 -1.88 -52.58
N SER A 4 -18.92 -0.63 -52.82
CA SER A 4 -18.38 0.29 -51.83
C SER A 4 -18.64 1.72 -52.26
N PRO A 5 -19.41 2.48 -51.48
CA PRO A 5 -19.10 3.88 -51.28
C PRO A 5 -18.85 4.18 -49.79
N SER A 6 -17.69 4.78 -49.53
CA SER A 6 -17.26 5.35 -48.24
C SER A 6 -18.25 6.41 -47.75
N HIS A 7 -18.78 6.23 -46.55
CA HIS A 7 -19.44 7.28 -45.78
C HIS A 7 -18.83 7.29 -44.37
N ALA A 8 -17.86 8.16 -44.14
CA ALA A 8 -17.33 8.43 -42.81
C ALA A 8 -18.11 9.61 -42.22
N SER A 9 -19.27 9.30 -41.62
CA SER A 9 -19.94 10.19 -40.67
C SER A 9 -19.22 10.08 -39.33
N ALA A 10 -18.54 11.14 -38.90
CA ALA A 10 -17.98 11.24 -37.55
C ALA A 10 -18.73 12.33 -36.78
N THR A 11 -19.84 11.95 -36.15
CA THR A 11 -20.52 12.74 -35.12
C THR A 11 -20.53 11.95 -33.83
N HIS A 12 -20.17 12.61 -32.73
CA HIS A 12 -20.16 12.17 -31.32
C HIS A 12 -18.95 11.34 -30.86
N GLN A 13 -18.10 11.92 -30.00
CA GLN A 13 -18.15 11.60 -28.56
C GLN A 13 -17.38 12.64 -27.73
N LEU A 14 -18.08 13.26 -26.77
CA LEU A 14 -17.47 14.06 -25.70
C LEU A 14 -16.53 13.18 -24.87
N ARG A 15 -15.25 13.54 -24.82
CA ARG A 15 -14.29 12.97 -23.87
C ARG A 15 -14.20 13.91 -22.66
N PRO A 16 -14.43 13.45 -21.41
CA PRO A 16 -14.11 14.25 -20.23
C PRO A 16 -12.59 14.40 -20.16
N GLU A 17 -12.09 15.59 -20.42
CA GLU A 17 -10.66 15.89 -20.26
C GLU A 17 -10.44 16.16 -18.76
N LEU A 18 -9.94 15.16 -18.05
CA LEU A 18 -9.41 15.35 -16.70
C LEU A 18 -8.31 16.42 -16.79
N PRO A 19 -8.42 17.55 -16.06
CA PRO A 19 -7.37 18.56 -16.08
C PRO A 19 -6.08 17.92 -15.56
N ALA A 20 -5.02 18.00 -16.36
CA ALA A 20 -3.68 17.46 -16.07
C ALA A 20 -2.96 18.16 -14.90
N ASP A 21 -3.69 18.94 -14.10
CA ASP A 21 -3.19 19.75 -12.99
C ASP A 21 -3.75 19.28 -11.64
N THR A 22 -4.04 17.97 -11.52
CA THR A 22 -4.23 17.42 -10.18
C THR A 22 -2.83 17.32 -9.58
N PRO A 23 -2.47 18.10 -8.54
CA PRO A 23 -1.27 17.81 -7.78
C PRO A 23 -1.36 16.34 -7.37
N PRO A 24 -0.28 15.54 -7.47
CA PRO A 24 -0.33 14.21 -6.90
C PRO A 24 -0.77 14.41 -5.45
N PHE A 25 -1.91 13.84 -5.08
CA PHE A 25 -2.27 13.76 -3.67
C PHE A 25 -1.01 13.26 -2.97
N PRO A 26 -0.53 13.90 -1.88
CA PRO A 26 0.54 13.33 -1.11
C PRO A 26 -0.02 12.05 -0.51
N THR A 27 0.10 10.95 -1.25
CA THR A 27 -0.14 9.61 -0.76
C THR A 27 1.06 9.27 0.12
N SER A 28 1.21 9.99 1.23
CA SER A 28 2.21 9.72 2.28
C SER A 28 1.91 8.43 3.05
N ASP A 29 1.11 7.55 2.45
CA ASP A 29 0.67 6.25 2.94
C ASP A 29 1.25 5.10 2.07
N THR A 30 1.93 5.40 0.96
CA THR A 30 2.17 4.42 -0.12
C THR A 30 3.63 3.99 -0.33
N ASP A 31 4.56 4.34 0.57
CA ASP A 31 5.94 3.83 0.49
C ASP A 31 6.42 3.34 1.86
N VAL A 32 5.57 2.58 2.55
CA VAL A 32 6.05 1.79 3.68
C VAL A 32 6.75 0.58 3.08
N ASP A 33 8.06 0.70 2.90
CA ASP A 33 8.90 -0.40 2.47
C ASP A 33 9.00 -1.44 3.61
N SER A 34 8.74 -2.71 3.30
CA SER A 34 8.76 -3.78 4.30
C SER A 34 10.16 -4.14 4.82
N ASP A 35 11.22 -3.69 4.14
CA ASP A 35 12.62 -3.76 4.60
C ASP A 35 12.93 -2.61 5.58
N ASP A 36 12.21 -1.49 5.49
CA ASP A 36 12.34 -0.37 6.44
C ASP A 36 11.56 -0.62 7.74
N LEU A 37 12.23 -1.29 8.67
CA LEU A 37 11.68 -1.63 9.99
C LEU A 37 11.12 -0.43 10.76
N ASP A 38 11.72 0.76 10.66
CA ASP A 38 11.26 1.96 11.36
C ASP A 38 9.92 2.45 10.78
N SER A 39 9.76 2.43 9.46
CA SER A 39 8.49 2.77 8.81
C SER A 39 7.39 1.77 9.16
N VAL A 40 7.69 0.47 9.08
CA VAL A 40 6.72 -0.59 9.46
C VAL A 40 6.34 -0.47 10.93
N TYR A 41 7.33 -0.34 11.82
CA TYR A 41 7.09 -0.19 13.25
C TYR A 41 6.28 1.07 13.57
N GLY A 42 6.56 2.19 12.89
CA GLY A 42 5.81 3.43 13.04
C GLY A 42 4.33 3.30 12.63
N GLN A 43 4.00 2.40 11.69
CA GLN A 43 2.61 2.05 11.37
C GLN A 43 2.00 1.15 12.46
N LEU A 44 2.74 0.13 12.91
CA LEU A 44 2.27 -0.81 13.94
C LEU A 44 1.93 -0.14 15.25
N VAL A 45 2.73 0.84 15.68
CA VAL A 45 2.45 1.64 16.89
C VAL A 45 1.15 2.45 16.75
N LYS A 46 0.74 2.80 15.54
CA LYS A 46 -0.54 3.45 15.25
C LYS A 46 -1.70 2.44 15.13
N GLY A 47 -1.42 1.14 15.20
CA GLY A 47 -2.39 0.05 15.07
C GLY A 47 -2.70 -0.35 13.62
N VAL A 48 -1.85 0.04 12.65
CA VAL A 48 -2.00 -0.27 11.22
C VAL A 48 -0.72 -0.89 10.65
N GLY A 49 -0.71 -1.35 9.40
CA GLY A 49 0.52 -1.82 8.74
C GLY A 49 0.95 -3.26 9.06
N HIS A 50 0.07 -4.09 9.62
CA HIS A 50 0.31 -5.53 9.77
C HIS A 50 0.61 -6.23 8.43
N GLU A 51 0.12 -5.68 7.31
CA GLU A 51 0.41 -6.20 5.96
C GLU A 51 1.88 -6.06 5.53
N PHE A 52 2.64 -5.17 6.16
CA PHE A 52 4.07 -5.01 5.93
C PHE A 52 4.93 -5.87 6.86
N VAL A 53 4.30 -6.60 7.80
CA VAL A 53 4.96 -7.58 8.65
C VAL A 53 5.16 -8.87 7.86
N THR A 54 6.39 -9.36 7.88
CA THR A 54 6.83 -10.56 7.17
C THR A 54 7.57 -11.47 8.14
N ASP A 55 7.69 -12.76 7.81
CA ASP A 55 8.47 -13.72 8.61
C ASP A 55 9.94 -13.27 8.82
N GLY A 56 10.47 -12.44 7.90
CA GLY A 56 11.83 -11.92 7.97
C GLY A 56 12.01 -10.72 8.91
N ASN A 57 10.96 -9.91 9.12
CA ASN A 57 11.03 -8.70 9.93
C ASN A 57 10.31 -8.81 11.29
N VAL A 58 9.39 -9.77 11.45
CA VAL A 58 8.52 -9.91 12.63
C VAL A 58 9.30 -10.07 13.95
N ASP A 59 10.42 -10.79 13.95
CA ASP A 59 11.24 -10.97 15.16
C ASP A 59 11.87 -9.66 15.64
N GLU A 60 12.37 -8.87 14.69
CA GLU A 60 13.05 -7.61 14.98
C GLU A 60 12.05 -6.54 15.40
N LEU A 61 10.87 -6.51 14.77
CA LEU A 61 9.75 -5.66 15.18
C LEU A 61 9.28 -6.01 16.60
N ALA A 62 9.17 -7.30 16.94
CA ALA A 62 8.78 -7.73 18.28
C ALA A 62 9.82 -7.29 19.33
N ARG A 63 11.12 -7.45 19.02
CA ARG A 63 12.22 -7.01 19.87
C ARG A 63 12.20 -5.49 20.08
N ARG A 64 11.96 -4.72 19.02
CA ARG A 64 11.87 -3.25 19.07
C ARG A 64 10.69 -2.81 19.94
N ALA A 65 9.52 -3.44 19.76
CA ALA A 65 8.33 -3.18 20.56
C ALA A 65 8.59 -3.40 22.06
N GLU A 66 9.33 -4.45 22.46
CA GLU A 66 9.70 -4.64 23.86
C GLU A 66 10.62 -3.55 24.41
N GLN A 67 11.64 -3.16 23.64
CA GLN A 67 12.61 -2.14 24.04
C GLN A 67 11.95 -0.78 24.25
N ASP A 68 10.95 -0.45 23.44
CA ASP A 68 10.22 0.81 23.51
C ASP A 68 9.05 0.78 24.50
N GLY A 69 8.77 -0.36 25.13
CA GLY A 69 7.70 -0.49 26.13
C GLY A 69 6.30 -0.71 25.55
N HIS A 70 6.19 -1.34 24.38
CA HIS A 70 4.95 -1.79 23.75
C HIS A 70 4.77 -3.32 23.89
N PRO A 71 4.50 -3.86 25.10
CA PRO A 71 4.49 -5.30 25.35
C PRO A 71 3.32 -6.05 24.66
N ILE A 72 2.21 -5.35 24.40
CA ILE A 72 1.06 -5.92 23.68
C ILE A 72 1.46 -6.16 22.22
N LEU A 73 1.98 -5.14 21.54
CA LEU A 73 2.47 -5.25 20.16
C LEU A 73 3.56 -6.33 20.03
N ALA A 74 4.50 -6.39 20.98
CA ALA A 74 5.51 -7.45 21.00
C ALA A 74 4.91 -8.86 21.11
N THR A 75 3.82 -9.01 21.87
CA THR A 75 3.11 -10.29 22.01
C THR A 75 2.38 -10.64 20.72
N GLU A 76 1.64 -9.68 20.15
CA GLU A 76 0.92 -9.87 18.88
C GLU A 76 1.86 -10.30 17.75
N LEU A 77 3.03 -9.67 17.62
CA LEU A 77 4.03 -10.03 16.62
C LEU A 77 4.59 -11.45 16.83
N ARG A 78 4.77 -11.88 18.08
CA ARG A 78 5.21 -13.26 18.39
C ARG A 78 4.14 -14.28 18.07
N GLU A 79 2.88 -13.97 18.36
CA GLU A 79 1.75 -14.82 18.03
C GLU A 79 1.59 -14.94 16.51
N TRP A 80 1.85 -13.87 15.77
CA TRP A 80 1.88 -13.88 14.31
C TRP A 80 2.90 -14.87 13.74
N LYS A 81 4.09 -14.95 14.34
CA LYS A 81 5.14 -15.89 13.92
C LYS A 81 4.85 -17.35 14.31
N ALA A 82 3.94 -17.60 15.25
CA ALA A 82 3.71 -18.95 15.75
C ALA A 82 3.26 -19.89 14.60
N PRO A 83 4.03 -20.94 14.26
CA PRO A 83 3.60 -21.90 13.25
C PRO A 83 2.34 -22.61 13.76
N CYS A 84 1.30 -22.64 12.92
CA CYS A 84 0.05 -23.33 13.21
C CYS A 84 0.18 -24.86 13.19
#